data_AF-A0A2W5U7J0-F1
#
_entry.id   AF-A0A2W5U7J0-F1
#
_cell.length_a   1.000
_cell.length_b   1.000
_cell.length_c   1.000
_cell.angle_alpha   90.00
_cell.angle_beta   90.00
_cell.angle_gamma   90.00
#
_symmetry.space_group_name_H-M   'P 1'
#
loop_
_entity.id
_entity.type
_entity.pdbx_description
1 polymer ?
#
loop_
_entity_poly.entity_id
_entity_poly.type
_entity_poly.pdbx_seq_one_letter_code
_entity_poly.pdbx_strand_id
1 'polypeptide(L)'
;MSDIAELERRITAALERIGQAIDQPSGGQGGDFSAVKELEEALQAERDANSQLAERLRSIKDRDGELLEKVERLTRQLDTQGLEVQRMRKNVITLRETVRSLREAQTEGLAEPHLLNKAMLSELEALRATRLSEMAEMDEILAELKPLIAEVQDA
;
A
#
# COMPACT_ATOMS: atom_id res chain seq x y z
N MET A 1 -84.99 -26.89 -31.43
CA MET A 1 -84.34 -27.36 -32.68
C MET A 1 -83.46 -26.27 -33.28
N SER A 2 -83.86 -24.99 -33.29
CA SER A 2 -83.03 -23.84 -33.72
C SER A 2 -81.79 -23.60 -32.85
N ASP A 3 -81.93 -23.75 -31.53
CA ASP A 3 -80.90 -23.33 -30.58
C ASP A 3 -79.69 -24.28 -30.58
N ILE A 4 -79.92 -25.56 -30.90
CA ILE A 4 -78.85 -26.55 -31.05
C ILE A 4 -78.01 -26.24 -32.29
N ALA A 5 -78.64 -25.88 -33.41
CA ALA A 5 -77.94 -25.50 -34.64
C ALA A 5 -77.12 -24.21 -34.47
N GLU A 6 -77.60 -23.25 -33.67
CA GLU A 6 -76.83 -22.03 -33.36
C GLU A 6 -75.62 -22.34 -32.46
N LEU A 7 -75.79 -23.22 -31.46
CA LEU A 7 -74.70 -23.66 -30.60
C LEU A 7 -73.64 -24.45 -31.39
N GLU A 8 -74.04 -25.34 -32.29
CA GLU A 8 -73.13 -26.06 -33.18
C GLU A 8 -72.34 -25.09 -34.07
N ARG A 9 -73.01 -24.11 -34.68
CA ARG A 9 -72.33 -23.11 -35.52
C ARG A 9 -71.33 -22.26 -34.74
N ARG A 10 -71.64 -21.93 -33.48
CA ARG A 10 -70.72 -21.20 -32.58
C ARG A 10 -69.54 -22.07 -32.15
N ILE A 11 -69.76 -23.35 -31.86
CA ILE A 11 -68.69 -24.28 -31.48
C ILE A 11 -67.74 -24.48 -32.67
N THR A 12 -68.25 -24.71 -33.88
CA THR A 12 -67.40 -24.87 -35.06
C THR A 12 -66.58 -23.62 -35.36
N ALA A 13 -67.18 -22.43 -35.23
CA ALA A 13 -66.45 -21.16 -35.37
C ALA A 13 -65.41 -20.95 -34.27
N ALA A 14 -65.68 -21.38 -33.03
CA ALA A 14 -64.72 -21.34 -31.94
C ALA A 14 -63.56 -22.31 -32.16
N LEU A 15 -63.85 -23.52 -32.64
CA LEU A 15 -62.86 -24.54 -32.97
C LEU A 15 -61.99 -24.13 -34.16
N GLU A 16 -62.56 -23.52 -35.21
CA GLU A 16 -61.77 -22.94 -36.31
C GLU A 16 -60.88 -21.80 -35.82
N ARG A 17 -61.37 -20.95 -34.91
CA ARG A 17 -60.57 -19.85 -34.35
C ARG A 17 -59.44 -20.37 -33.45
N ILE A 18 -59.66 -21.46 -32.71
CA ILE A 18 -58.62 -22.15 -31.93
C ILE A 18 -57.64 -22.85 -32.87
N GLY A 19 -58.12 -23.53 -33.91
CA GLY A 19 -57.29 -24.15 -34.94
C GLY A 19 -56.39 -23.12 -35.62
N GLN A 20 -56.96 -21.98 -36.02
CA GLN A 20 -56.20 -20.85 -36.57
C GLN A 20 -55.22 -20.27 -35.54
N ALA A 21 -55.57 -20.18 -34.26
CA ALA A 21 -54.66 -19.69 -33.22
C ALA A 21 -53.52 -20.67 -32.87
N ILE A 22 -53.70 -21.96 -33.16
CA ILE A 22 -52.66 -23.00 -33.01
C ILE A 22 -51.78 -23.05 -34.28
N ASP A 23 -52.37 -22.91 -35.47
CA ASP A 23 -51.66 -22.89 -36.75
C ASP A 23 -50.98 -21.55 -37.05
N GLN A 24 -51.43 -20.46 -36.42
CA GLN A 24 -50.61 -19.28 -36.27
C GLN A 24 -49.59 -19.64 -35.19
N PRO A 25 -48.32 -19.93 -35.52
CA PRO A 25 -47.30 -19.97 -34.49
C PRO A 25 -47.43 -18.64 -33.78
N SER A 26 -47.72 -18.73 -32.48
CA SER A 26 -47.84 -17.57 -31.62
C SER A 26 -46.72 -16.63 -32.01
N GLY A 27 -47.04 -15.39 -32.40
CA GLY A 27 -46.04 -14.35 -32.65
C GLY A 27 -45.30 -13.93 -31.37
N GLY A 28 -45.02 -14.89 -30.49
CA GLY A 28 -44.18 -14.77 -29.31
C GLY A 28 -42.85 -15.45 -29.59
N GLN A 29 -41.78 -14.66 -29.42
CA GLN A 29 -40.39 -15.12 -29.24
C GLN A 29 -39.58 -15.52 -30.49
N GLY A 30 -39.96 -15.08 -31.68
CA GLY A 30 -39.03 -15.00 -32.83
C GLY A 30 -38.07 -13.80 -32.78
N GLY A 31 -38.31 -12.83 -31.89
CA GLY A 31 -37.55 -11.58 -31.77
C GLY A 31 -36.59 -11.48 -30.58
N ASP A 32 -36.47 -12.52 -29.76
CA ASP A 32 -35.74 -12.44 -28.48
C ASP A 32 -34.32 -13.01 -28.55
N PHE A 33 -34.04 -13.91 -29.50
CA PHE A 33 -32.70 -14.51 -29.65
C PHE A 33 -31.61 -13.51 -30.07
N SER A 34 -31.98 -12.40 -30.72
CA SER A 34 -31.03 -11.31 -31.05
C SER A 34 -30.75 -10.45 -29.82
N ALA A 35 -31.79 -10.06 -29.08
CA ALA A 35 -31.66 -9.26 -27.86
C ALA A 35 -30.90 -10.02 -26.75
N VAL A 36 -31.12 -11.33 -26.63
CA VAL A 36 -30.38 -12.20 -25.71
C VAL A 36 -28.89 -12.27 -26.09
N LYS A 37 -28.55 -12.37 -27.38
CA LYS A 37 -27.15 -12.35 -27.83
C LYS A 37 -26.47 -11.00 -27.58
N GLU A 38 -27.15 -9.89 -27.85
CA GLU A 38 -26.63 -8.55 -27.57
C GLU A 38 -26.39 -8.34 -26.05
N LEU A 39 -27.28 -8.86 -25.21
CA LEU A 39 -27.11 -8.86 -23.75
C LEU A 39 -25.96 -9.75 -23.29
N GLU A 40 -25.77 -10.93 -23.89
CA GLU A 40 -24.63 -11.81 -23.62
C GLU A 40 -23.29 -11.17 -24.01
N GLU A 41 -23.23 -10.51 -25.17
CA GLU A 41 -22.06 -9.76 -25.62
C GLU A 41 -21.75 -8.57 -24.70
N ALA A 42 -22.79 -7.82 -24.28
CA ALA A 42 -22.63 -6.72 -23.33
C ALA A 42 -22.16 -7.21 -21.94
N LEU A 43 -22.70 -8.33 -21.46
CA LEU A 43 -22.27 -8.96 -20.20
C LEU A 43 -20.83 -9.44 -20.28
N GLN A 44 -20.43 -10.01 -21.42
CA GLN A 44 -19.05 -10.42 -21.64
C GLN A 44 -18.10 -9.21 -21.66
N ALA A 45 -18.48 -8.13 -22.34
CA ALA A 45 -17.72 -6.88 -22.36
C ALA A 45 -17.60 -6.26 -20.94
N GLU A 46 -18.67 -6.29 -20.15
CA GLU A 46 -18.63 -5.81 -18.76
C GLU A 46 -17.73 -6.69 -17.87
N ARG A 47 -17.78 -8.02 -18.04
CA ARG A 47 -16.89 -8.95 -17.32
C ARG A 47 -15.42 -8.71 -17.66
N ASP A 48 -15.11 -8.47 -18.93
CA ASP A 48 -13.75 -8.17 -19.39
C ASP A 48 -13.27 -6.80 -18.88
N ALA A 49 -14.15 -5.80 -18.83
CA ALA A 49 -13.84 -4.51 -18.20
C ALA A 49 -13.61 -4.65 -16.69
N ASN A 50 -14.42 -5.46 -16.01
CA ASN A 50 -14.30 -5.69 -14.58
C ASN A 50 -13.02 -6.45 -14.22
N SER A 51 -12.62 -7.46 -15.02
CA SER A 51 -11.35 -8.17 -14.82
C SER A 51 -10.14 -7.22 -14.96
N GLN A 52 -10.14 -6.35 -15.98
CA GLN A 52 -9.09 -5.33 -16.15
C GLN A 52 -9.05 -4.33 -14.99
N LEU A 53 -10.21 -3.88 -14.50
CA LEU A 53 -10.29 -3.00 -13.34
C LEU A 53 -9.82 -3.69 -12.06
N ALA A 54 -10.14 -4.98 -11.88
CA ALA A 54 -9.69 -5.77 -10.74
C ALA A 54 -8.15 -5.95 -10.75
N GLU A 55 -7.55 -6.19 -11.92
CA GLU A 55 -6.09 -6.24 -12.09
C GLU A 55 -5.44 -4.89 -11.80
N ARG A 56 -5.99 -3.79 -12.32
CA ARG A 56 -5.51 -2.44 -11.99
C ARG A 56 -5.59 -2.16 -10.50
N LEU A 57 -6.71 -2.51 -9.86
CA LEU A 57 -6.90 -2.32 -8.42
C LEU A 57 -5.89 -3.15 -7.62
N ARG A 58 -5.58 -4.38 -8.04
CA ARG A 58 -4.51 -5.19 -7.42
C ARG A 58 -3.16 -4.48 -7.54
N SER A 59 -2.77 -4.06 -8.75
CA SER A 59 -1.50 -3.36 -8.95
C SER A 59 -1.37 -2.06 -8.14
N ILE A 60 -2.48 -1.33 -7.95
CA ILE A 60 -2.51 -0.12 -7.12
C ILE A 60 -2.33 -0.50 -5.66
N LYS A 61 -3.06 -1.51 -5.18
CA LYS A 61 -2.94 -1.97 -3.79
C LYS A 61 -1.54 -2.48 -3.45
N ASP A 62 -0.90 -3.17 -4.39
CA ASP A 62 0.47 -3.67 -4.21
C ASP A 62 1.44 -2.48 -4.09
N ARG A 63 1.33 -1.48 -4.98
CA ARG A 63 2.12 -0.23 -4.90
C ARG A 63 1.86 0.55 -3.63
N ASP A 64 0.60 0.64 -3.21
CA ASP A 64 0.23 1.32 -1.97
C ASP A 64 0.84 0.60 -0.76
N GLY A 65 0.86 -0.74 -0.77
CA GLY A 65 1.55 -1.55 0.23
C GLY A 65 3.05 -1.25 0.30
N GLU A 66 3.74 -1.25 -0.84
CA GLU A 66 5.17 -0.90 -0.93
C GLU A 66 5.45 0.53 -0.43
N LEU A 67 4.59 1.49 -0.77
CA LEU A 67 4.71 2.87 -0.31
C LEU A 67 4.50 2.98 1.20
N LEU A 68 3.52 2.27 1.77
CA LEU A 68 3.29 2.24 3.22
C LEU A 68 4.49 1.65 3.97
N GLU A 69 5.06 0.55 3.48
CA GLU A 69 6.28 -0.04 4.06
C GLU A 69 7.46 0.93 3.98
N LYS A 70 7.61 1.65 2.86
CA LYS A 70 8.66 2.66 2.71
C LYS A 70 8.46 3.84 3.67
N VAL A 71 7.23 4.33 3.83
CA VAL A 71 6.91 5.40 4.78
C VAL A 71 7.20 4.96 6.21
N GLU A 72 6.82 3.73 6.58
CA GLU A 72 7.11 3.20 7.92
C GLU A 72 8.61 3.11 8.17
N ARG A 73 9.39 2.63 7.19
CA ARG A 73 10.85 2.58 7.27
C ARG A 73 11.47 3.97 7.46
N LEU A 74 11.09 4.93 6.63
CA LEU A 74 11.58 6.31 6.71
C LEU A 74 11.19 6.97 8.04
N THR A 75 9.99 6.69 8.56
CA THR A 75 9.55 7.21 9.85
C THR A 75 10.43 6.68 10.98
N ARG A 76 10.74 5.38 10.99
CA ARG A 76 11.65 4.79 11.99
C ARG A 76 13.07 5.35 11.90
N GLN A 77 13.57 5.60 10.68
CA GLN A 77 14.87 6.24 10.47
C GLN A 77 14.88 7.68 11.03
N LEU A 78 13.83 8.47 10.76
CA LEU A 78 13.69 9.82 11.30
C LEU A 78 13.64 9.85 12.83
N ASP A 79 12.93 8.92 13.45
CA ASP A 79 12.88 8.81 14.92
C ASP A 79 14.27 8.50 15.50
N THR A 80 15.00 7.59 14.87
CA THR A 80 16.36 7.21 15.27
C THR A 80 17.33 8.40 15.16
N GLN A 81 17.31 9.10 14.01
CA GLN A 81 18.10 10.32 13.80
C GLN A 81 17.72 11.42 14.79
N GLY A 82 16.43 11.54 15.14
CA GLY A 82 15.95 12.49 16.15
C GLY A 82 16.59 12.24 17.52
N LEU A 83 16.68 10.98 17.95
CA LEU A 83 17.34 10.60 19.20
C LEU A 83 18.85 10.87 19.15
N GLU A 84 19.51 10.63 18.03
CA GLU A 84 20.94 10.91 17.82
C GLU A 84 21.23 12.41 17.90
N VAL A 85 20.41 13.25 17.26
CA VAL A 85 20.54 14.72 17.35
C VAL A 85 20.36 15.19 18.79
N GLN A 86 19.43 14.63 19.55
CA GLN A 86 19.25 14.96 20.97
C GLN A 86 20.49 14.56 21.80
N ARG A 87 21.05 13.36 21.54
CA ARG A 87 22.28 12.89 22.18
C ARG A 87 23.47 13.80 21.85
N MET A 88 23.62 14.19 20.59
CA MET A 88 24.69 15.09 20.15
C MET A 88 24.55 16.47 20.80
N ARG A 89 23.34 17.04 20.88
CA ARG A 89 23.08 18.31 21.59
C ARG A 89 23.48 18.23 23.06
N LYS A 90 23.15 17.13 23.74
CA LYS A 90 23.55 16.89 25.13
C LYS A 90 25.08 16.86 25.25
N ASN A 91 25.76 16.12 24.39
CA ASN A 91 27.22 16.05 24.38
C ASN A 91 27.87 17.42 24.14
N VAL A 92 27.32 18.24 23.23
CA VAL A 92 27.81 19.60 22.98
C VAL A 92 27.65 20.50 24.21
N ILE A 93 26.54 20.39 24.94
CA ILE A 93 26.33 21.14 26.21
C ILE A 93 27.39 20.71 27.22
N THR A 94 27.54 19.41 27.46
CA THR A 94 28.52 18.85 28.40
C THR A 94 29.94 19.28 28.03
N LEU A 95 30.32 19.23 26.75
CA LEU A 95 31.65 19.66 26.29
C LEU A 95 31.89 21.15 26.54
N ARG A 96 30.87 22.00 26.30
CA ARG A 96 30.97 23.44 26.60
C ARG A 96 31.14 23.71 28.08
N GLU A 97 30.44 22.96 28.94
CA GLU A 97 30.61 23.05 30.39
C GLU A 97 32.01 22.60 30.82
N THR A 98 32.52 21.48 30.30
CA THR A 98 33.88 21.02 30.63
C THR A 98 34.94 22.00 30.17
N VAL A 99 34.81 22.57 28.97
CA VAL A 99 35.73 23.60 28.46
C VAL A 99 35.67 24.86 29.33
N ARG A 100 34.49 25.26 29.80
CA ARG A 100 34.34 26.39 30.73
C ARG A 100 35.08 26.12 32.05
N SER A 101 34.82 24.98 32.70
CA SER A 101 35.47 24.62 33.96
C SER A 101 36.99 24.51 33.83
N LEU A 102 37.49 23.96 32.71
CA LEU A 102 38.93 23.91 32.44
C LEU A 102 39.54 25.31 32.28
N ARG A 103 38.83 26.24 31.61
CA ARG A 103 39.30 27.63 31.46
C ARG A 103 39.31 28.36 32.81
N GLU A 104 38.28 28.19 33.63
CA GLU A 104 38.21 28.77 34.98
C GLU A 104 39.37 28.27 35.85
N ALA A 105 39.60 26.96 35.88
CA ALA A 105 40.72 26.37 36.61
C ALA A 105 42.10 26.83 36.09
N GLN A 106 42.25 26.96 34.76
CA GLN A 106 43.47 27.49 34.16
C GLN A 106 43.70 28.96 34.51
N THR A 107 42.65 29.78 34.55
CA THR A 107 42.75 31.20 34.97
C THR A 107 43.09 31.35 36.44
N GLU A 108 42.65 30.42 37.29
CA GLU A 108 42.96 30.39 38.73
C GLU A 108 44.35 29.79 39.02
N GLY A 109 45.06 29.28 37.99
CA GLY A 109 46.35 28.61 38.15
C GLY A 109 46.24 27.26 38.87
N LEU A 110 45.02 26.77 39.08
CA LEU A 110 44.71 25.51 39.74
C LEU A 110 44.57 24.42 38.66
N ALA A 111 45.66 23.72 38.39
CA ALA A 111 45.58 22.49 37.59
C ALA A 111 44.95 21.38 38.45
N GLU A 112 43.62 21.38 38.58
CA GLU A 112 42.91 20.36 39.36
C GLU A 112 42.82 19.02 38.60
N PRO A 113 43.41 17.92 39.11
CA PRO A 113 43.36 16.60 38.46
C PRO A 113 41.94 16.08 38.23
N HIS A 114 40.97 16.49 39.06
CA HIS A 114 39.57 16.08 38.92
C HIS A 114 38.89 16.69 37.69
N LEU A 115 39.24 17.91 37.29
CA LEU A 115 38.70 18.55 36.09
C LEU A 115 39.27 17.94 34.81
N LEU A 116 40.56 17.59 34.82
CA LEU A 116 41.19 16.83 33.74
C LEU A 116 40.53 15.46 33.58
N ASN A 117 40.33 14.72 34.67
CA ASN A 117 39.65 13.43 34.64
C ASN A 117 38.20 13.56 34.12
N LYS A 118 37.47 14.60 34.53
CA LYS A 118 36.11 14.87 34.03
C LYS A 118 36.10 15.18 32.53
N ALA A 119 37.07 15.97 32.05
CA ALA A 119 37.22 16.28 30.64
C ALA A 119 37.57 15.03 29.81
N MET A 120 38.52 14.21 30.28
CA MET A 120 38.88 12.95 29.64
C MET A 120 37.70 11.96 29.59
N LEU A 121 36.89 11.87 30.65
CA LEU A 121 35.68 11.04 30.65
C LEU A 121 34.65 11.53 29.64
N SER A 122 34.42 12.85 29.57
CA SER A 122 33.52 13.48 28.59
C SER A 122 34.00 13.22 27.15
N GLU A 123 35.30 13.34 26.88
CA GLU A 123 35.90 13.03 25.58
C GLU A 123 35.75 11.56 25.21
N LEU A 124 35.96 10.65 26.16
CA LEU A 124 35.81 9.22 25.96
C LEU A 124 34.34 8.84 25.68
N GLU A 125 33.38 9.46 26.38
CA GLU A 125 31.95 9.32 26.09
C GLU A 125 31.57 9.85 24.71
N ALA A 126 32.14 10.99 24.29
CA ALA A 126 31.94 11.54 22.97
C ALA A 126 32.49 10.61 21.88
N LEU A 127 33.74 10.12 22.02
CA LEU A 127 34.35 9.17 21.08
C LEU A 127 33.56 7.86 20.98
N ARG A 128 33.03 7.35 22.10
CA ARG A 128 32.16 6.16 22.09
C ARG A 128 30.85 6.43 21.36
N ALA A 129 30.24 7.60 21.56
CA ALA A 129 29.02 7.97 20.87
C ALA A 129 29.26 8.10 19.35
N THR A 130 30.36 8.73 18.93
CA THR A 130 30.75 8.83 17.52
C THR A 130 30.97 7.45 16.91
N ARG A 131 31.74 6.57 17.56
CA ARG A 131 31.98 5.21 17.07
C ARG A 131 30.68 4.40 16.92
N LEU A 132 29.74 4.54 17.86
CA LEU A 132 28.44 3.87 17.76
C LEU A 132 27.62 4.39 16.58
N SER A 133 27.66 5.70 16.32
CA SER A 133 27.03 6.32 15.15
C SER A 133 27.64 5.78 13.85
N GLU A 134 28.98 5.80 13.74
CA GLU A 134 29.70 5.28 12.58
C GLU A 134 29.41 3.79 12.32
N MET A 135 29.29 2.98 13.37
CA MET A 135 28.92 1.56 13.25
C MET A 135 27.47 1.40 12.77
N ALA A 136 26.53 2.20 13.28
CA ALA A 136 25.14 2.15 12.84
C ALA A 136 24.98 2.58 11.37
N GLU A 137 25.67 3.65 10.95
CA GLU A 137 25.72 4.08 9.55
C GLU A 137 26.33 2.97 8.66
N MET A 138 27.40 2.31 9.11
CA MET A 138 28.02 1.23 8.34
C MET A 138 27.12 -0.01 8.23
N ASP A 139 26.38 -0.35 9.29
CA ASP A 139 25.39 -1.42 9.26
C ASP A 139 24.22 -1.10 8.31
N GLU A 140 23.79 0.17 8.26
CA GLU A 140 22.77 0.65 7.32
C GLU A 140 23.26 0.56 5.87
N ILE A 141 24.47 1.04 5.58
CA ILE A 141 25.11 0.91 4.26
C ILE A 141 25.21 -0.57 3.87
N LEU A 142 25.64 -1.46 4.79
CA LEU A 142 25.72 -2.89 4.52
C LEU A 142 24.35 -3.51 4.26
N ALA A 143 23.29 -3.05 4.94
CA ALA A 143 21.93 -3.50 4.71
C ALA A 143 21.41 -3.09 3.32
N GLU A 144 21.78 -1.90 2.83
CA GLU A 144 21.45 -1.43 1.48
C GLU A 144 22.29 -2.10 0.38
N LEU A 145 23.57 -2.39 0.64
CA LEU A 145 24.45 -3.05 -0.34
C LEU A 145 24.15 -4.53 -0.51
N LYS A 146 23.72 -5.24 0.54
CA LYS A 146 23.38 -6.68 0.48
C LYS A 146 22.42 -7.06 -0.66
N PRO A 147 21.24 -6.41 -0.83
CA PRO A 147 20.33 -6.73 -1.92
C PRO A 147 20.95 -6.44 -3.30
N LEU A 148 21.72 -5.35 -3.44
CA LEU A 148 22.38 -5.00 -4.71
C LEU A 148 23.44 -6.02 -5.11
N ILE A 149 24.17 -6.59 -4.15
CA ILE A 149 25.17 -7.64 -4.41
C ILE A 149 24.48 -8.96 -4.79
N ALA A 150 23.34 -9.29 -4.16
CA ALA A 150 22.57 -10.47 -4.49
C ALA A 150 21.99 -10.41 -5.92
N GLU A 151 21.44 -9.25 -6.32
CA GLU A 151 20.95 -9.02 -7.70
C GLU A 151 22.05 -9.16 -8.76
N VAL A 152 23.30 -8.79 -8.45
CA VAL A 152 24.45 -8.94 -9.37
C VAL A 152 24.96 -10.39 -9.44
N GLN A 153 24.71 -11.22 -8.41
CA GLN A 153 25.08 -12.64 -8.42
C GLN A 153 24.04 -13.53 -9.13
N ASP A 154 22.78 -13.11 -9.14
CA ASP A 154 21.68 -13.81 -9.79
C ASP A 154 21.45 -13.39 -11.27
N ALA A 155 22.20 -12.39 -11.76
CA ALA A 155 22.22 -11.91 -13.15
C ALA A 155 23.39 -12.48 -13.97
#